data_AF-A0A554JGM7-F1
#
_entry.id   AF-A0A554JGM7-F1
#
_cell.length_a   1.000
_cell.length_b   1.000
_cell.length_c   1.000
_cell.angle_alpha   90.00
_cell.angle_beta   90.00
_cell.angle_gamma   90.00
#
_symmetry.space_group_name_H-M   'P 1'
#
loop_
_entity.id
_entity.type
_entity.pdbx_description
1 polymer ?
#
loop_
_entity_poly.entity_id
_entity_poly.type
_entity_poly.pdbx_seq_one_letter_code
_entity_poly.pdbx_strand_id
1 'polypeptide(L)'
;MNSAQQFVPIETIKDNVVVLKDGSLRAVLMCSSLNFALKSSEEQDAIIFQYQNFLNGLDFPLQLVIHSRKMDIGPYLETLAAREKEEENELMRIQIKEYQ
;
A
#
# COMPACT_ATOMS: atom_id res chain seq x y z
N MET A 1 26.77 -14.08 -16.02
CA MET A 1 25.99 -13.43 -14.95
C MET A 1 25.11 -12.37 -15.60
N ASN A 2 23.92 -12.74 -16.07
CA ASN A 2 22.96 -11.77 -16.62
C ASN A 2 22.08 -11.29 -15.48
N SER A 3 22.44 -10.17 -14.87
CA SER A 3 21.66 -9.58 -13.79
C SER A 3 20.38 -8.95 -14.36
N ALA A 4 19.30 -9.01 -13.59
CA ALA A 4 18.01 -8.39 -13.93
C ALA A 4 18.14 -6.90 -14.33
N GLN A 5 19.22 -6.22 -13.93
CA GLN A 5 19.58 -4.86 -14.35
C GLN A 5 19.76 -4.69 -15.87
N GLN A 6 20.09 -5.74 -16.64
CA GLN A 6 20.12 -5.62 -18.11
C GLN A 6 18.71 -5.46 -18.73
N PHE A 7 17.66 -5.87 -18.01
CA PHE A 7 16.28 -5.83 -18.51
C PHE A 7 15.56 -4.51 -18.21
N VAL A 8 16.09 -3.68 -17.31
CA VAL A 8 15.49 -2.36 -16.99
C VAL A 8 16.51 -1.28 -17.36
N PRO A 9 16.33 -0.56 -18.47
CA PRO A 9 17.34 0.36 -19.00
C PRO A 9 17.33 1.69 -18.23
N ILE A 10 17.58 1.65 -16.91
CA ILE A 10 17.73 2.85 -16.07
C ILE A 10 19.09 3.48 -16.35
N GLU A 11 19.11 4.79 -16.55
CA GLU A 11 20.30 5.60 -16.70
C GLU A 11 20.68 6.27 -15.37
N THR A 12 19.75 7.00 -14.75
CA THR A 12 19.96 7.67 -13.47
C THR A 12 18.65 7.94 -12.73
N ILE A 13 18.76 8.35 -11.46
CA ILE A 13 17.63 8.84 -10.65
C ILE A 13 18.00 10.23 -10.18
N LYS A 14 17.16 11.22 -10.50
CA LYS A 14 17.39 12.62 -10.14
C LYS A 14 16.06 13.24 -9.71
N ASP A 15 16.06 13.95 -8.58
CA ASP A 15 14.88 14.65 -8.05
C ASP A 15 13.62 13.76 -7.96
N ASN A 16 13.78 12.52 -7.50
CA ASN A 16 12.74 11.47 -7.40
C ASN A 16 12.14 11.00 -8.74
N VAL A 17 12.78 11.29 -9.86
CA VAL A 17 12.40 10.82 -11.19
C VAL A 17 13.43 9.83 -11.70
N VAL A 18 12.97 8.71 -12.25
CA VAL A 18 13.80 7.72 -12.91
C VAL A 18 13.97 8.11 -14.37
N VAL A 19 15.21 8.30 -14.82
CA VAL A 19 15.58 8.55 -16.21
C VAL A 19 16.04 7.23 -16.82
N LEU A 20 15.43 6.83 -17.93
CA LEU A 20 15.86 5.67 -18.69
C LEU A 20 16.85 6.06 -19.80
N LYS A 21 17.61 5.08 -20.30
CA LYS A 21 18.65 5.25 -21.34
C LYS A 21 18.10 5.73 -22.69
N ASP A 22 16.80 5.62 -22.92
CA ASP A 22 16.10 6.15 -24.10
C ASP A 22 15.61 7.60 -23.89
N GLY A 23 15.92 8.21 -22.75
CA GLY A 23 15.49 9.54 -22.35
C GLY A 23 14.09 9.59 -21.73
N SER A 24 13.36 8.48 -21.66
CA SER A 24 12.03 8.46 -21.06
C SER A 24 12.08 8.59 -19.53
N LEU A 25 11.07 9.25 -18.97
CA LEU A 25 10.97 9.53 -17.53
C LEU A 25 9.92 8.64 -16.88
N ARG A 26 10.17 8.19 -15.66
CA ARG A 26 9.22 7.42 -14.83
C ARG A 26 9.18 7.97 -13.41
N ALA A 27 7.98 8.08 -12.87
CA ALA A 27 7.73 8.29 -11.46
C ALA A 27 7.00 7.06 -10.90
N VAL A 28 7.32 6.69 -9.66
CA VAL A 28 6.63 5.63 -8.92
C VAL A 28 5.98 6.27 -7.71
N LEU A 29 4.66 6.12 -7.60
CA LEU A 29 3.86 6.71 -6.53
C LEU A 29 3.27 5.58 -5.67
N MET A 30 3.40 5.73 -4.36
CA MET A 30 2.69 4.89 -3.41
C MET A 30 1.36 5.57 -3.07
N CYS A 31 0.26 4.83 -3.24
CA CYS A 31 -1.08 5.30 -2.93
C CYS A 31 -1.70 4.38 -1.87
N SER A 32 -2.42 4.96 -0.92
CA SER A 32 -3.24 4.20 0.03
C SER A 32 -4.56 3.78 -0.60
N SER A 33 -5.14 2.70 -0.11
CA SER A 33 -6.52 2.33 -0.41
C SER A 33 -7.50 3.25 0.30
N LEU A 34 -8.76 3.23 -0.15
CA LEU A 34 -9.88 3.90 0.49
C LEU A 34 -11.03 2.91 0.70
N ASN A 35 -11.72 3.00 1.84
CA ASN A 35 -12.88 2.14 2.14
C ASN A 35 -14.12 2.61 1.37
N PHE A 36 -14.13 2.36 0.06
CA PHE A 36 -15.15 2.87 -0.87
C PHE A 36 -16.57 2.47 -0.47
N ALA A 37 -16.76 1.22 -0.03
CA ALA A 37 -18.07 0.71 0.37
C ALA A 37 -18.66 1.38 1.63
N LEU A 38 -17.82 2.05 2.45
CA LEU A 38 -18.28 2.78 3.63
C LEU A 38 -18.66 4.23 3.33
N LYS A 39 -18.50 4.68 2.09
CA LYS A 39 -18.85 6.04 1.67
C LYS A 39 -20.34 6.17 1.36
N SER A 40 -20.88 7.36 1.56
CA SER A 40 -22.23 7.68 1.09
C SER A 40 -22.32 7.59 -0.44
N SER A 41 -23.51 7.41 -1.00
CA SER A 41 -23.70 7.32 -2.46
C SER A 41 -23.15 8.55 -3.19
N GLU A 42 -23.38 9.73 -2.65
CA GLU A 42 -22.87 10.99 -3.22
C GLU A 42 -21.34 11.03 -3.23
N GLU A 43 -20.68 10.60 -2.14
CA GLU A 43 -19.23 10.47 -2.10
C GLU A 43 -18.70 9.42 -3.07
N GLN A 44 -19.38 8.28 -3.20
CA GLN A 44 -19.02 7.23 -4.14
C GLN A 44 -19.06 7.74 -5.58
N ASP A 45 -20.13 8.43 -5.96
CA ASP A 45 -20.29 9.01 -7.29
C ASP A 45 -19.22 10.07 -7.58
N ALA A 46 -18.93 10.93 -6.60
CA ALA A 46 -17.87 11.93 -6.72
C ALA A 46 -16.48 11.29 -6.93
N ILE A 47 -16.17 10.22 -6.18
CA ILE A 47 -14.91 9.47 -6.33
C ILE A 47 -14.82 8.83 -7.71
N ILE A 48 -15.90 8.21 -8.19
CA ILE A 48 -15.95 7.60 -9.54
C ILE A 48 -15.73 8.68 -10.61
N PHE A 49 -16.42 9.81 -10.51
CA PHE A 49 -16.30 10.91 -11.47
C PHE A 49 -14.87 11.48 -11.50
N GLN A 50 -14.26 11.67 -10.34
CA GLN A 50 -12.88 12.13 -10.25
C GLN A 50 -11.89 11.12 -10.83
N TYR A 51 -12.11 9.82 -10.61
CA TYR A 51 -11.29 8.75 -11.19
C TYR A 51 -11.42 8.70 -12.71
N GLN A 52 -12.64 8.89 -13.25
CA GLN A 52 -12.86 9.01 -14.69
C GLN A 52 -12.10 10.20 -15.27
N ASN A 53 -12.17 11.37 -14.64
CA ASN A 53 -11.44 12.55 -15.10
C ASN A 53 -9.92 12.35 -15.05
N PHE A 54 -9.41 11.65 -14.03
CA PHE A 54 -8.00 11.25 -13.98
C PHE A 54 -7.61 10.39 -15.19
N LEU A 55 -8.38 9.35 -15.51
CA LEU A 55 -8.11 8.48 -16.65
C LEU A 55 -8.18 9.23 -17.99
N ASN A 56 -9.16 10.11 -18.14
CA ASN A 56 -9.32 10.93 -19.35
C ASN A 56 -8.19 11.96 -19.52
N GLY A 57 -7.54 12.36 -18.43
CA GLY A 57 -6.42 13.30 -18.43
C GLY A 57 -5.06 12.67 -18.70
N LEU A 58 -4.96 11.34 -18.85
CA LEU A 58 -3.69 10.66 -19.10
C LEU A 58 -3.26 10.83 -20.56
N ASP A 59 -2.15 11.53 -20.77
CA ASP A 59 -1.45 11.66 -22.05
C ASP A 59 -0.13 10.85 -22.08
N PHE A 60 0.12 10.02 -21.05
CA PHE A 60 1.30 9.17 -20.90
C PHE A 60 0.95 7.73 -20.46
N PRO A 61 1.85 6.76 -20.67
CA PRO A 61 1.64 5.38 -20.21
C PRO A 61 1.54 5.28 -18.68
N LEU A 62 0.47 4.66 -18.17
CA LEU A 62 0.26 4.40 -16.75
C LEU A 62 0.29 2.90 -16.45
N GLN A 63 0.92 2.53 -15.34
CA GLN A 63 0.86 1.17 -14.79
C GLN A 63 0.29 1.21 -13.37
N LEU A 64 -0.77 0.43 -13.14
CA LEU A 64 -1.33 0.22 -11.80
C LEU A 64 -0.85 -1.12 -11.27
N VAL A 65 -0.16 -1.10 -10.13
CA VAL A 65 0.30 -2.31 -9.43
C VAL A 65 -0.46 -2.43 -8.13
N ILE A 66 -1.26 -3.49 -8.02
CA ILE A 66 -2.02 -3.80 -6.81
C ILE A 66 -1.38 -5.03 -6.17
N HIS A 67 -0.94 -4.90 -4.92
CA HIS A 67 -0.32 -5.99 -4.18
C HIS A 67 -1.09 -6.28 -2.90
N SER A 68 -1.97 -7.27 -2.96
CA SER A 68 -2.68 -7.77 -1.78
C SER A 68 -1.69 -8.52 -0.89
N ARG A 69 -1.35 -7.95 0.27
CA ARG A 69 -0.59 -8.65 1.31
C ARG A 69 -1.58 -9.20 2.34
N LYS A 70 -1.38 -10.44 2.75
CA LYS A 70 -1.99 -10.90 4.00
C LYS A 70 -1.40 -10.04 5.11
N MET A 71 -2.26 -9.46 5.95
CA MET A 71 -1.80 -8.73 7.12
C MET A 71 -1.08 -9.71 8.04
N ASP A 72 0.19 -9.44 8.30
CA ASP A 72 0.93 -10.20 9.30
C ASP A 72 0.51 -9.71 10.69
N ILE A 73 -0.29 -10.54 11.36
CA ILE A 73 -0.76 -10.27 12.73
C ILE A 73 0.21 -10.81 13.79
N GLY A 74 1.29 -11.48 13.40
CA GLY A 74 2.30 -12.02 14.32
C GLY A 74 2.82 -10.99 15.33
N PRO A 75 3.27 -9.79 14.88
CA PRO A 75 3.73 -8.75 15.80
C PRO A 75 2.65 -8.28 16.79
N TYR A 76 1.38 -8.28 16.37
CA TYR A 76 0.26 -7.95 17.24
C TYR A 76 0.03 -9.04 18.29
N LEU A 77 0.09 -10.32 17.91
CA LEU A 77 -0.01 -11.45 18.83
C LEU A 77 1.15 -11.47 19.84
N GLU A 78 2.37 -11.15 19.42
CA GLU A 78 3.52 -11.01 20.33
C GLU A 78 3.30 -9.88 21.35
N THR A 79 2.72 -8.77 20.90
CA THR A 79 2.35 -7.65 21.78
C THR A 79 1.28 -8.06 22.79
N LEU A 80 0.29 -8.85 22.39
CA LEU A 80 -0.73 -9.39 23.31
C LEU A 80 -0.12 -10.36 24.33
N ALA A 81 0.77 -11.25 23.90
CA ALA A 81 1.46 -12.20 24.79
C ALA A 81 2.39 -11.49 25.80
N ALA A 82 3.02 -10.38 25.41
CA ALA A 82 3.80 -9.55 26.34
C ALA A 82 2.89 -8.90 27.38
N ARG A 83 1.78 -8.29 26.96
CA ARG A 83 0.79 -7.68 27.87
C ARG A 83 0.17 -8.69 28.83
N GLU A 84 -0.15 -9.91 28.38
CA GLU A 84 -0.70 -10.96 29.25
C GLU A 84 0.20 -11.26 30.47
N LYS A 85 1.52 -11.21 30.29
CA LYS A 85 2.51 -11.48 31.35
C LYS A 85 2.62 -10.34 32.37
N GLU A 86 2.36 -9.11 31.92
CA GLU A 86 2.42 -7.92 32.76
C GLU A 86 1.07 -7.59 33.42
N GLU A 87 -0.02 -8.18 32.92
CA GLU A 87 -1.37 -7.93 33.40
C GLU A 87 -1.64 -8.60 34.74
N GLU A 88 -1.75 -7.79 35.79
CA GLU A 88 -2.06 -8.23 37.16
C GLU A 88 -3.54 -8.60 37.33
N ASN A 89 -4.42 -8.03 36.49
CA ASN A 89 -5.85 -8.28 36.56
C ASN A 89 -6.23 -9.58 35.84
N GLU A 90 -6.69 -10.56 36.61
CA GLU A 90 -7.03 -11.90 36.12
C GLU A 90 -8.13 -11.91 35.05
N LEU A 91 -9.13 -11.02 35.14
CA LEU A 91 -10.19 -10.89 34.14
C LEU A 91 -9.64 -10.37 32.80
N MET A 92 -8.77 -9.35 32.85
CA MET A 92 -8.12 -8.80 31.65
C MET A 92 -7.19 -9.83 31.00
N ARG A 93 -6.47 -10.60 31.81
CA ARG A 93 -5.59 -11.68 31.34
C ARG A 93 -6.38 -12.78 30.60
N ILE A 94 -7.57 -13.14 31.09
CA ILE A 94 -8.48 -14.06 30.39
C ILE A 94 -8.93 -13.47 29.05
N GLN A 95 -9.32 -12.19 29.02
CA GLN A 95 -9.74 -11.53 27.78
C GLN A 95 -8.62 -11.47 26.73
N ILE A 96 -7.38 -11.17 27.13
CA ILE A 96 -6.22 -11.16 26.22
C ILE A 96 -6.02 -12.54 25.57
N LYS A 97 -6.27 -13.61 26.32
CA LYS A 97 -6.15 -14.99 25.84
C LYS A 97 -7.23 -15.38 24.82
N GLU A 98 -8.39 -14.73 24.83
CA GLU A 98 -9.45 -14.94 23.84
C GLU A 98 -9.14 -14.29 22.48
N TYR A 99 -8.21 -13.32 22.44
CA TYR A 99 -7.75 -12.65 21.22
C TYR A 99 -6.51 -13.29 20.57
N GLN A 100 -5.90 -14.30 21.22
CA GLN A 100 -4.83 -15.14 20.66
C GLN A 100 -5.43 -16.29 19.83
#